data_AF-A0A2B7ZTJ3-F1
#
_entry.id   AF-A0A2B7ZTJ3-F1
#
_cell.length_a   1.000
_cell.length_b   1.000
_cell.length_c   1.000
_cell.angle_alpha   90.00
_cell.angle_beta   90.00
_cell.angle_gamma   90.00
#
_symmetry.space_group_name_H-M   'P 1'
#
loop_
_entity.id
_entity.type
_entity.pdbx_description
1 polymer ?
#
loop_
_entity_poly.entity_id
_entity_poly.type
_entity_poly.pdbx_seq_one_letter_code
_entity_poly.pdbx_strand_id
1 'polypeptide(L)'
;MNSKFFIVTLAALGFIAAKAQKVPSQSKQVAKEYEVAVYYFPNYHPDSVNSLWHGKGWTEWELVKAAKPRFDGHEQPKVPSWGYFNEADPKWAAKEIDLAADNGIDCFIYDWYWYGNTGRYLHDGLEKGFLKAPNRSRLKFALMWANHDWRNIQPATFDNGRIALTQGAVSAALWDTISTYIVENYFKQPNYWKIDGKPYFSIWSTTKFINGLGGMEEAKKAIQLLDAKTKKAGFPGVHFNIMSWMMSWMLNDDLAKTIAGAVASGDAKEIMKELGNQSVSTYCYIHHYANVNKDGFPTVPVEKAFASAKEYWAKFTKE
;
A
#
# COMPACT_ATOMS: atom_id res chain seq x y z
N MET A 1 -13.70 -72.21 -41.27
CA MET A 1 -12.84 -71.23 -40.57
C MET A 1 -13.56 -69.90 -40.56
N ASN A 2 -13.98 -69.45 -39.38
CA ASN A 2 -14.82 -68.27 -39.20
C ASN A 2 -13.98 -66.99 -39.25
N SER A 3 -14.36 -66.04 -40.10
CA SER A 3 -14.45 -64.63 -39.69
C SER A 3 -15.48 -63.91 -40.55
N LYS A 4 -16.43 -63.28 -39.86
CA LYS A 4 -17.65 -62.67 -40.37
C LYS A 4 -17.34 -61.28 -40.94
N PHE A 5 -17.86 -60.99 -42.12
CA PHE A 5 -18.04 -59.62 -42.62
C PHE A 5 -19.51 -59.21 -42.43
N PHE A 6 -19.73 -58.08 -41.75
CA PHE A 6 -21.02 -57.39 -41.73
C PHE A 6 -20.83 -55.98 -42.25
N ILE A 7 -21.62 -55.63 -43.27
CA ILE A 7 -21.73 -54.32 -43.90
C ILE A 7 -22.46 -53.39 -42.93
N VAL A 8 -21.91 -52.21 -42.68
CA VAL A 8 -22.57 -51.13 -41.93
C VAL A 8 -22.98 -50.03 -42.91
N THR A 9 -24.28 -49.79 -42.95
CA THR A 9 -24.94 -48.76 -43.75
C THR A 9 -24.72 -47.36 -43.15
N LEU A 10 -24.43 -46.36 -43.99
CA LEU A 10 -24.36 -44.95 -43.62
C LEU A 10 -25.73 -44.44 -43.14
N ALA A 11 -25.74 -43.71 -42.01
CA ALA A 11 -26.83 -42.82 -41.63
C ALA A 11 -26.28 -41.39 -41.47
N ALA A 12 -26.86 -40.45 -42.23
CA ALA A 12 -26.54 -39.03 -42.18
C ALA A 12 -27.03 -38.41 -40.86
N LEU A 13 -26.14 -37.72 -40.14
CA LEU A 13 -26.46 -36.95 -38.95
C LEU A 13 -26.70 -35.48 -39.33
N GLY A 14 -27.94 -35.03 -39.16
CA GLY A 14 -28.32 -33.62 -39.28
C GLY A 14 -27.83 -32.80 -38.10
N PHE A 15 -27.30 -31.60 -38.38
CA PHE A 15 -26.91 -30.62 -37.38
C PHE A 15 -28.14 -29.91 -36.80
N ILE A 16 -28.36 -30.05 -35.49
CA ILE A 16 -29.28 -29.17 -34.74
C ILE A 16 -28.42 -28.13 -34.00
N ALA A 17 -28.55 -26.87 -34.41
CA ALA A 17 -27.93 -25.75 -33.71
C ALA A 17 -28.72 -25.42 -32.43
N ALA A 18 -28.20 -25.83 -31.27
CA ALA A 18 -28.75 -25.42 -29.98
C ALA A 18 -28.33 -23.98 -29.66
N LYS A 19 -29.31 -23.06 -29.62
CA LYS A 19 -29.11 -21.70 -29.11
C LYS A 19 -28.87 -21.78 -27.60
N ALA A 20 -27.65 -21.51 -27.15
CA ALA A 20 -27.33 -21.43 -25.72
C ALA A 20 -28.06 -20.23 -25.09
N GLN A 21 -29.06 -20.53 -24.26
CA GLN A 21 -29.79 -19.55 -23.48
C GLN A 21 -28.94 -19.23 -22.24
N LYS A 22 -28.39 -18.01 -22.16
CA LYS A 22 -27.70 -17.52 -20.95
C LYS A 22 -28.71 -17.43 -19.81
N VAL A 23 -28.66 -18.38 -18.89
CA VAL A 23 -29.34 -18.27 -17.59
C VAL A 23 -28.60 -17.19 -16.79
N PRO A 24 -29.28 -16.12 -16.33
CA PRO A 24 -28.64 -15.15 -15.47
C PRO A 24 -28.36 -15.80 -14.12
N SER A 25 -27.10 -16.05 -13.83
CA SER A 25 -26.62 -16.42 -12.49
C SER A 25 -26.81 -15.22 -11.57
N GLN A 26 -28.00 -15.11 -10.95
CA GLN A 26 -28.19 -14.30 -9.76
C GLN A 26 -27.59 -15.05 -8.56
N SER A 27 -26.26 -15.12 -8.49
CA SER A 27 -25.61 -15.43 -7.22
C SER A 27 -25.86 -14.24 -6.30
N LYS A 28 -26.70 -14.42 -5.27
CA LYS A 28 -26.76 -13.48 -4.14
C LYS A 28 -25.33 -13.35 -3.60
N GLN A 29 -24.68 -12.22 -3.86
CA GLN A 29 -23.42 -11.88 -3.21
C GLN A 29 -23.70 -11.87 -1.71
N VAL A 30 -23.19 -12.88 -1.01
CA VAL A 30 -23.13 -12.86 0.45
C VAL A 30 -22.34 -11.61 0.81
N ALA A 31 -22.89 -10.77 1.69
CA ALA A 31 -22.21 -9.56 2.14
C ALA A 31 -20.87 -9.97 2.74
N LYS A 32 -19.78 -9.39 2.22
CA LYS A 32 -18.42 -9.71 2.68
C LYS A 32 -18.29 -9.22 4.13
N GLU A 33 -17.86 -10.10 5.03
CA GLU A 33 -17.67 -9.74 6.46
C GLU A 33 -16.50 -8.78 6.68
N TYR A 34 -15.55 -8.72 5.75
CA TYR A 34 -14.35 -7.90 5.83
C TYR A 34 -13.95 -7.38 4.45
N GLU A 35 -13.23 -6.25 4.44
CA GLU A 35 -12.55 -5.76 3.23
C GLU A 35 -11.05 -6.12 3.29
N VAL A 36 -10.48 -6.43 2.13
CA VAL A 36 -9.06 -6.73 1.94
C VAL A 36 -8.42 -5.55 1.22
N ALA A 37 -7.61 -4.81 1.95
CA ALA A 37 -6.78 -3.74 1.41
C ALA A 37 -5.32 -4.19 1.34
N VAL A 38 -4.62 -3.79 0.27
CA VAL A 38 -3.19 -4.07 0.08
C VAL A 38 -2.42 -2.79 -0.18
N TYR A 39 -1.21 -2.69 0.35
CA TYR A 39 -0.31 -1.57 0.04
C TYR A 39 0.21 -1.70 -1.39
N TYR A 40 0.17 -0.60 -2.13
CA TYR A 40 0.61 -0.51 -3.51
C TYR A 40 1.77 0.48 -3.60
N PHE A 41 2.94 0.00 -4.03
CA PHE A 41 4.14 0.82 -4.19
C PHE A 41 4.29 1.26 -5.66
N PRO A 42 4.03 2.53 -6.00
CA PRO A 42 3.91 2.97 -7.38
C PRO A 42 5.27 3.42 -7.97
N ASN A 43 6.29 2.55 -7.98
CA ASN A 43 7.62 2.89 -8.53
C ASN A 43 7.95 2.16 -9.85
N TYR A 44 6.94 1.58 -10.51
CA TYR A 44 7.11 0.78 -11.73
C TYR A 44 6.78 1.55 -13.01
N HIS A 45 6.99 2.88 -12.98
CA HIS A 45 6.84 3.78 -14.12
C HIS A 45 8.00 4.80 -14.18
N PRO A 46 8.35 5.34 -15.36
CA PRO A 46 9.32 6.43 -15.45
C PRO A 46 8.81 7.68 -14.74
N ASP A 47 9.59 8.17 -13.79
CA ASP A 47 9.33 9.41 -13.04
C ASP A 47 10.51 10.38 -13.23
N SER A 48 10.23 11.68 -13.26
CA SER A 48 11.25 12.71 -13.52
C SER A 48 12.26 12.83 -12.37
N VAL A 49 11.81 12.66 -11.13
CA VAL A 49 12.66 12.67 -9.93
C VAL A 49 13.54 11.42 -9.91
N ASN A 50 12.99 10.25 -10.24
CA ASN A 50 13.78 9.04 -10.45
C ASN A 50 14.83 9.24 -11.55
N SER A 51 14.46 9.90 -12.65
CA SER A 51 15.40 10.17 -13.74
C SER A 51 16.57 11.06 -13.31
N LEU A 52 16.34 11.98 -12.35
CA LEU A 52 17.39 12.80 -11.76
C LEU A 52 18.33 11.98 -10.85
N TRP A 53 17.79 11.05 -10.06
CA TRP A 53 18.57 10.30 -9.08
C TRP A 53 19.27 9.06 -9.64
N HIS A 54 18.63 8.38 -10.59
CA HIS A 54 19.04 7.05 -11.07
C HIS A 54 19.32 7.00 -12.58
N GLY A 55 19.02 8.08 -13.31
CA GLY A 55 19.22 8.19 -14.75
C GLY A 55 17.93 8.00 -15.57
N LYS A 56 17.94 8.52 -16.80
CA LYS A 56 16.76 8.58 -17.67
C LYS A 56 16.13 7.21 -17.90
N GLY A 57 14.82 7.12 -17.63
CA GLY A 57 14.03 5.91 -17.87
C GLY A 57 14.17 4.84 -16.78
N TRP A 58 14.90 5.14 -15.69
CA TRP A 58 14.97 4.24 -14.55
C TRP A 58 13.60 4.04 -13.91
N THR A 59 13.34 2.79 -13.50
CA THR A 59 12.16 2.36 -12.74
C THR A 59 12.59 1.26 -11.76
N GLU A 60 11.74 0.93 -10.80
CA GLU A 60 11.99 -0.17 -9.85
C GLU A 60 12.20 -1.52 -10.56
N TRP A 61 11.71 -1.68 -11.81
CA TRP A 61 11.99 -2.87 -12.62
C TRP A 61 13.48 -3.14 -12.83
N GLU A 62 14.33 -2.11 -12.83
CA GLU A 62 15.78 -2.31 -12.96
C GLU A 62 16.35 -3.08 -11.76
N LEU A 63 15.77 -2.92 -10.56
CA LEU A 63 16.15 -3.72 -9.39
C LEU A 63 15.67 -5.15 -9.51
N VAL A 64 14.44 -5.36 -10.00
CA VAL A 64 13.88 -6.70 -10.23
C VAL A 64 14.71 -7.47 -11.26
N LYS A 65 15.11 -6.81 -12.36
CA LYS A 65 15.99 -7.39 -13.39
C LYS A 65 17.39 -7.71 -12.84
N ALA A 66 17.94 -6.82 -12.02
CA ALA A 66 19.29 -6.98 -11.46
C ALA A 66 19.36 -7.94 -10.27
N ALA A 67 18.21 -8.37 -9.72
CA ALA A 67 18.16 -9.28 -8.59
C ALA A 67 18.83 -10.63 -8.91
N LYS A 68 19.58 -11.15 -7.93
CA LYS A 68 20.31 -12.41 -8.03
C LYS A 68 20.06 -13.22 -6.76
N PRO A 69 20.14 -14.56 -6.82
CA PRO A 69 20.17 -15.40 -5.63
C PRO A 69 21.26 -14.91 -4.67
N ARG A 70 20.95 -14.89 -3.37
CA ARG A 70 21.89 -14.43 -2.30
C ARG A 70 22.25 -15.55 -1.32
N PHE A 71 21.58 -16.68 -1.44
CA PHE A 71 21.73 -17.89 -0.65
C PHE A 71 21.15 -19.06 -1.46
N ASP A 72 21.50 -20.28 -1.09
CA ASP A 72 21.05 -21.48 -1.79
C ASP A 72 19.53 -21.63 -1.74
N GLY A 73 18.91 -21.88 -2.90
CA GLY A 73 17.46 -21.95 -3.04
C GLY A 73 16.74 -20.60 -3.12
N HIS A 74 17.45 -19.46 -3.10
CA HIS A 74 16.81 -18.15 -3.28
C HIS A 74 16.31 -17.97 -4.73
N GLU A 75 14.99 -18.00 -4.92
CA GLU A 75 14.33 -17.80 -6.21
C GLU A 75 14.37 -16.34 -6.67
N GLN A 76 15.51 -15.90 -7.21
CA GLN A 76 15.68 -14.60 -7.85
C GLN A 76 16.45 -14.73 -9.18
N PRO A 77 16.19 -13.85 -10.17
CA PRO A 77 15.15 -12.83 -10.15
C PRO A 77 13.74 -13.42 -10.33
N LYS A 78 12.74 -12.89 -9.62
CA LYS A 78 11.32 -13.16 -9.91
C LYS A 78 10.87 -12.35 -11.11
N VAL A 79 10.85 -12.97 -12.29
CA VAL A 79 10.43 -12.30 -13.54
C VAL A 79 8.90 -12.17 -13.58
N PRO A 80 8.34 -10.95 -13.75
CA PRO A 80 6.89 -10.76 -13.83
C PRO A 80 6.29 -11.44 -15.07
N SER A 81 5.18 -12.16 -14.90
CA SER A 81 4.51 -12.88 -16.00
C SER A 81 3.96 -11.97 -17.11
N TRP A 82 3.65 -10.71 -16.78
CA TRP A 82 3.21 -9.68 -17.72
C TRP A 82 4.36 -8.83 -18.29
N GLY A 83 5.60 -9.17 -17.96
CA GLY A 83 6.77 -8.36 -18.25
C GLY A 83 6.84 -7.08 -17.41
N TYR A 84 7.77 -6.21 -17.78
CA TYR A 84 8.09 -4.97 -17.07
C TYR A 84 7.24 -3.82 -17.60
N PHE A 85 5.96 -3.78 -17.19
CA PHE A 85 5.00 -2.81 -17.70
C PHE A 85 5.10 -1.44 -17.03
N ASN A 86 4.54 -0.42 -17.66
CA ASN A 86 4.40 0.91 -17.08
C ASN A 86 3.03 1.03 -16.40
N GLU A 87 2.99 1.01 -15.07
CA GLU A 87 1.75 1.10 -14.28
C GLU A 87 1.02 2.46 -14.46
N ALA A 88 1.72 3.51 -14.91
CA ALA A 88 1.11 4.80 -15.23
C ALA A 88 0.34 4.79 -16.58
N ASP A 89 0.42 3.71 -17.37
CA ASP A 89 -0.49 3.49 -18.50
C ASP A 89 -1.82 2.89 -18.00
N PRO A 90 -2.96 3.57 -18.22
CA PRO A 90 -4.26 3.09 -17.76
C PRO A 90 -4.63 1.68 -18.23
N LYS A 91 -4.06 1.20 -19.36
CA LYS A 91 -4.30 -0.16 -19.85
C LYS A 91 -3.65 -1.22 -18.95
N TRP A 92 -2.50 -0.92 -18.37
CA TRP A 92 -1.83 -1.82 -17.43
C TRP A 92 -2.48 -1.74 -16.05
N ALA A 93 -2.79 -0.54 -15.56
CA ALA A 93 -3.57 -0.37 -14.34
C ALA A 93 -4.92 -1.10 -14.40
N ALA A 94 -5.58 -1.11 -15.57
CA ALA A 94 -6.81 -1.88 -15.76
C ALA A 94 -6.62 -3.38 -15.55
N LYS A 95 -5.51 -3.96 -16.03
CA LYS A 95 -5.21 -5.39 -15.80
C LYS A 95 -4.93 -5.68 -14.32
N GLU A 96 -4.24 -4.78 -13.63
CA GLU A 96 -4.00 -4.90 -12.18
C GLU A 96 -5.32 -4.84 -11.39
N ILE A 97 -6.22 -3.91 -11.75
CA ILE A 97 -7.56 -3.80 -11.17
C ILE A 97 -8.37 -5.08 -11.39
N ASP A 98 -8.38 -5.62 -12.61
CA ASP A 98 -9.10 -6.86 -12.92
C ASP A 98 -8.54 -8.02 -12.08
N LEU A 99 -7.21 -8.20 -12.06
CA LEU A 99 -6.57 -9.26 -11.28
C LEU A 99 -6.87 -9.14 -9.78
N ALA A 100 -6.80 -7.94 -9.22
CA ALA A 100 -7.07 -7.72 -7.80
C ALA A 100 -8.54 -7.99 -7.46
N ALA A 101 -9.47 -7.42 -8.22
CA ALA A 101 -10.90 -7.61 -8.00
C ALA A 101 -11.35 -9.05 -8.21
N ASP A 102 -10.81 -9.75 -9.22
CA ASP A 102 -11.11 -11.17 -9.50
C ASP A 102 -10.59 -12.11 -8.40
N ASN A 103 -9.62 -11.66 -7.59
CA ASN A 103 -9.02 -12.44 -6.49
C ASN A 103 -9.40 -11.90 -5.10
N GLY A 104 -10.45 -11.10 -5.01
CA GLY A 104 -11.05 -10.71 -3.72
C GLY A 104 -10.31 -9.61 -2.96
N ILE A 105 -9.42 -8.86 -3.61
CA ILE A 105 -8.88 -7.60 -3.08
C ILE A 105 -9.92 -6.50 -3.35
N ASP A 106 -10.22 -5.68 -2.35
CA ASP A 106 -11.21 -4.61 -2.47
C ASP A 106 -10.57 -3.23 -2.64
N CYS A 107 -9.34 -3.05 -2.14
CA CYS A 107 -8.71 -1.74 -2.07
C CYS A 107 -7.19 -1.78 -2.28
N PHE A 108 -6.68 -0.82 -3.05
CA PHE A 108 -5.26 -0.47 -3.05
C PHE A 108 -5.00 0.75 -2.15
N ILE A 109 -4.14 0.61 -1.15
CA ILE A 109 -3.62 1.72 -0.36
C ILE A 109 -2.31 2.15 -1.01
N TYR A 110 -2.34 3.26 -1.74
CA TYR A 110 -1.16 3.77 -2.43
C TYR A 110 -0.17 4.35 -1.44
N ASP A 111 1.08 3.90 -1.55
CA ASP A 111 2.23 4.60 -1.00
C ASP A 111 2.35 5.93 -1.74
N TRP A 112 1.96 7.00 -1.06
CA TRP A 112 1.82 8.32 -1.65
C TRP A 112 2.92 9.24 -1.12
N TYR A 113 3.58 9.96 -2.01
CA TYR A 113 4.75 10.76 -1.67
C TYR A 113 4.58 12.22 -2.06
N TRP A 114 4.96 13.08 -1.13
CA TRP A 114 5.12 14.51 -1.38
C TRP A 114 6.24 15.02 -0.48
N TYR A 115 7.25 15.62 -1.10
CA TYR A 115 8.40 16.20 -0.42
C TYR A 115 8.50 17.70 -0.69
N GLY A 116 9.13 18.44 0.23
CA GLY A 116 9.24 19.89 0.11
C GLY A 116 10.06 20.36 -1.09
N ASN A 117 11.07 19.59 -1.51
CA ASN A 117 11.98 19.95 -2.60
C ASN A 117 11.60 19.37 -3.97
N THR A 118 10.92 18.22 -4.02
CA THR A 118 10.51 17.58 -5.29
C THR A 118 9.03 17.80 -5.61
N GLY A 119 8.22 18.20 -4.62
CA GLY A 119 6.77 18.18 -4.73
C GLY A 119 6.23 16.74 -4.71
N ARG A 120 5.16 16.49 -5.47
CA ARG A 120 4.60 15.14 -5.67
C ARG A 120 5.63 14.22 -6.32
N TYR A 121 5.71 12.98 -5.85
CA TYR A 121 6.66 11.98 -6.32
C TYR A 121 5.94 10.63 -6.50
N LEU A 122 6.22 9.89 -7.58
CA LEU A 122 5.61 8.59 -7.90
C LEU A 122 4.08 8.58 -8.05
N HIS A 123 3.48 9.77 -8.15
CA HIS A 123 2.03 9.96 -8.19
C HIS A 123 1.40 9.49 -9.52
N ASP A 124 2.18 9.31 -10.59
CA ASP A 124 1.66 9.00 -11.92
C ASP A 124 1.04 7.59 -11.99
N GLY A 125 1.54 6.62 -11.22
CA GLY A 125 0.91 5.29 -11.11
C GLY A 125 -0.55 5.36 -10.64
N LEU A 126 -0.84 6.28 -9.70
CA LEU A 126 -2.21 6.56 -9.27
C LEU A 126 -2.95 7.49 -10.25
N GLU A 127 -2.39 8.65 -10.57
CA GLU A 127 -3.10 9.74 -11.26
C GLU A 127 -3.27 9.51 -12.77
N LYS A 128 -2.28 8.91 -13.42
CA LYS A 128 -2.29 8.61 -14.86
C LYS A 128 -2.64 7.15 -15.12
N GLY A 129 -2.26 6.24 -14.23
CA GLY A 129 -2.64 4.83 -14.29
C GLY A 129 -4.05 4.58 -13.74
N PHE A 130 -4.13 4.24 -12.45
CA PHE A 130 -5.34 3.75 -11.80
C PHE A 130 -6.57 4.66 -11.97
N LEU A 131 -6.41 5.98 -11.72
CA LEU A 131 -7.54 6.92 -11.81
C LEU A 131 -8.05 7.14 -13.22
N LYS A 132 -7.29 6.73 -14.25
CA LYS A 132 -7.70 6.80 -15.66
C LYS A 132 -8.08 5.44 -16.23
N ALA A 133 -7.92 4.36 -15.46
CA ALA A 133 -8.32 3.03 -15.91
C ALA A 133 -9.85 2.96 -16.10
N PRO A 134 -10.33 2.40 -17.22
CA PRO A 134 -11.77 2.36 -17.53
C PRO A 134 -12.59 1.53 -16.53
N ASN A 135 -11.96 0.56 -15.87
CA ASN A 135 -12.54 -0.34 -14.89
C ASN A 135 -12.23 0.06 -13.43
N ARG A 136 -11.70 1.28 -13.18
CA ARG A 136 -11.30 1.73 -11.83
C ARG A 136 -12.38 1.60 -10.75
N SER A 137 -13.66 1.61 -11.13
CA SER A 137 -14.78 1.43 -10.18
C SER A 137 -14.88 0.03 -9.60
N ARG A 138 -14.17 -0.96 -10.16
CA ARG A 138 -14.10 -2.32 -9.63
C ARG A 138 -13.27 -2.42 -8.34
N LEU A 139 -12.42 -1.43 -8.06
CA LEU A 139 -11.53 -1.42 -6.91
C LEU A 139 -11.57 -0.06 -6.21
N LYS A 140 -11.55 -0.08 -4.89
CA LYS A 140 -11.35 1.13 -4.11
C LYS A 140 -9.88 1.50 -4.05
N PHE A 141 -9.59 2.73 -3.67
CA PHE A 141 -8.23 3.13 -3.34
C PHE A 141 -8.19 4.07 -2.15
N ALA A 142 -7.06 4.08 -1.45
CA ALA A 142 -6.78 5.01 -0.36
C ALA A 142 -5.32 5.44 -0.39
N LEU A 143 -4.92 6.33 0.52
CA LEU A 143 -3.54 6.82 0.60
C LEU A 143 -2.92 6.47 1.94
N MET A 144 -1.65 6.07 1.87
CA MET A 144 -0.72 6.15 2.99
C MET A 144 0.39 7.13 2.60
N TRP A 145 0.46 8.26 3.28
CA TRP A 145 1.54 9.20 3.05
C TRP A 145 2.85 8.66 3.61
N ALA A 146 3.74 8.30 2.69
CA ALA A 146 5.05 7.71 2.93
C ALA A 146 6.09 8.80 3.28
N ASN A 147 5.83 9.52 4.39
CA ASN A 147 6.60 10.67 4.86
C ASN A 147 7.97 10.32 5.50
N HIS A 148 8.60 9.22 5.08
CA HIS A 148 9.99 8.91 5.44
C HIS A 148 10.97 9.59 4.48
N ASP A 149 12.22 9.73 4.92
CA ASP A 149 13.29 10.22 4.04
C ASP A 149 13.51 9.20 2.94
N TRP A 150 13.56 9.66 1.69
CA TRP A 150 13.95 8.80 0.59
C TRP A 150 15.48 8.68 0.57
N ARG A 151 15.99 7.46 0.63
CA ARG A 151 17.43 7.17 0.69
C ARG A 151 17.89 6.55 -0.61
N ASN A 152 19.15 6.79 -0.98
CA ASN A 152 19.76 6.15 -2.14
C ASN A 152 20.11 4.68 -1.82
N ILE A 153 19.12 3.80 -1.98
CA ILE A 153 19.21 2.37 -1.67
C ILE A 153 18.77 1.50 -2.86
N GLN A 154 18.77 2.06 -4.06
CA GLN A 154 18.28 1.44 -5.29
C GLN A 154 19.41 1.40 -6.35
N PRO A 155 20.32 0.40 -6.31
CA PRO A 155 20.33 -0.76 -5.41
C PRO A 155 21.10 -0.53 -4.10
N ALA A 156 20.71 -1.27 -3.06
CA ALA A 156 21.44 -1.28 -1.80
C ALA A 156 22.63 -2.24 -1.87
N THR A 157 23.82 -1.71 -1.60
CA THR A 157 25.04 -2.50 -1.36
C THR A 157 25.31 -2.62 0.13
N PHE A 158 26.23 -3.51 0.53
CA PHE A 158 26.58 -3.74 1.93
C PHE A 158 27.03 -2.44 2.64
N ASP A 159 27.84 -1.63 1.97
CA ASP A 159 28.42 -0.39 2.50
C ASP A 159 27.77 0.88 1.95
N ASN A 160 26.54 0.83 1.41
CA ASN A 160 25.94 2.05 0.92
C ASN A 160 25.77 3.04 2.08
N GLY A 161 26.28 4.27 1.95
CA GLY A 161 26.14 5.30 2.99
C GLY A 161 24.68 5.70 3.27
N ARG A 162 23.70 5.08 2.60
CA ARG A 162 22.25 5.30 2.71
C ARG A 162 21.88 6.78 2.75
N ILE A 163 22.55 7.55 1.89
CA ILE A 163 22.44 9.00 1.83
C ILE A 163 20.98 9.36 1.54
N ALA A 164 20.43 10.31 2.31
CA ALA A 164 19.10 10.84 2.06
C ALA A 164 19.12 11.69 0.78
N LEU A 165 18.32 11.32 -0.21
CA LEU A 165 18.08 12.07 -1.45
C LEU A 165 17.04 13.18 -1.22
N THR A 166 16.09 12.95 -0.31
CA THR A 166 15.16 13.95 0.19
C THR A 166 14.64 13.61 1.58
N GLN A 167 14.09 14.61 2.28
CA GLN A 167 13.58 14.53 3.64
C GLN A 167 12.05 14.48 3.66
N GLY A 168 11.50 13.59 4.49
CA GLY A 168 10.04 13.38 4.58
C GLY A 168 9.30 14.30 5.54
N ALA A 169 10.01 15.04 6.40
CA ALA A 169 9.39 16.03 7.28
C ALA A 169 8.88 17.24 6.48
N VAL A 170 7.73 17.80 6.86
CA VAL A 170 7.12 18.96 6.20
C VAL A 170 6.75 20.04 7.20
N SER A 171 6.77 21.30 6.75
CA SER A 171 6.28 22.43 7.54
C SER A 171 4.75 22.45 7.59
N ALA A 172 4.19 23.19 8.56
CA ALA A 172 2.74 23.40 8.65
C ALA A 172 2.14 24.03 7.37
N ALA A 173 2.84 24.96 6.73
CA ALA A 173 2.39 25.56 5.46
C ALA A 173 2.36 24.55 4.31
N LEU A 174 3.35 23.66 4.23
CA LEU A 174 3.36 22.60 3.23
C LEU A 174 2.28 21.55 3.55
N TRP A 175 2.05 21.23 4.83
CA TRP A 175 0.94 20.37 5.24
C TRP A 175 -0.42 20.94 4.86
N ASP A 176 -0.65 22.24 5.01
CA ASP A 176 -1.87 22.91 4.56
C ASP A 176 -2.10 22.68 3.06
N THR A 177 -1.05 22.84 2.25
CA THR A 177 -1.08 22.56 0.81
C THR A 177 -1.39 21.08 0.52
N ILE A 178 -0.67 20.15 1.16
CA ILE A 178 -0.83 18.71 0.99
C ILE A 178 -2.24 18.25 1.36
N SER A 179 -2.74 18.66 2.53
CA SER A 179 -4.07 18.26 3.01
C SER A 179 -5.20 18.83 2.16
N THR A 180 -5.06 20.07 1.64
CA THR A 180 -6.01 20.61 0.65
C THR A 180 -6.01 19.76 -0.62
N TYR A 181 -4.82 19.48 -1.15
CA TYR A 181 -4.66 18.69 -2.36
C TYR A 181 -5.29 17.29 -2.22
N ILE A 182 -5.07 16.62 -1.09
CA ILE A 182 -5.62 15.29 -0.81
C ILE A 182 -7.16 15.31 -0.82
N VAL A 183 -7.75 16.26 -0.09
CA VAL A 183 -9.21 16.38 0.02
C VAL A 183 -9.83 16.69 -1.33
N GLU A 184 -9.24 17.58 -2.11
CA GLU A 184 -9.79 18.03 -3.38
C GLU A 184 -9.65 17.01 -4.51
N ASN A 185 -8.52 16.31 -4.58
CA ASN A 185 -8.21 15.44 -5.72
C ASN A 185 -8.52 13.98 -5.47
N TYR A 186 -8.44 13.50 -4.22
CA TYR A 186 -8.55 12.08 -3.91
C TYR A 186 -9.80 11.75 -3.09
N PHE A 187 -10.07 12.41 -1.97
CA PHE A 187 -11.22 12.04 -1.11
C PHE A 187 -12.56 12.13 -1.84
N LYS A 188 -12.68 13.07 -2.78
CA LYS A 188 -13.87 13.27 -3.63
C LYS A 188 -14.02 12.20 -4.73
N GLN A 189 -13.01 11.37 -5.00
CA GLN A 189 -13.17 10.30 -5.99
C GLN A 189 -14.24 9.31 -5.54
N PRO A 190 -15.12 8.86 -6.46
CA PRO A 190 -16.26 8.01 -6.10
C PRO A 190 -15.84 6.65 -5.53
N ASN A 191 -14.68 6.13 -5.94
CA ASN A 191 -14.09 4.89 -5.47
C ASN A 191 -13.01 5.09 -4.39
N TYR A 192 -12.93 6.27 -3.75
CA TYR A 192 -12.06 6.43 -2.58
C TYR A 192 -12.58 5.59 -1.41
N TRP A 193 -11.70 4.84 -0.76
CA TRP A 193 -12.04 3.96 0.34
C TRP A 193 -12.42 4.76 1.58
N LYS A 194 -13.50 4.33 2.23
CA LYS A 194 -14.10 4.99 3.38
C LYS A 194 -14.46 3.95 4.43
N ILE A 195 -14.24 4.30 5.69
CA ILE A 195 -14.68 3.54 6.86
C ILE A 195 -15.72 4.41 7.56
N ASP A 196 -16.93 3.87 7.77
CA ASP A 196 -18.07 4.60 8.35
C ASP A 196 -18.36 5.94 7.64
N GLY A 197 -18.22 5.95 6.31
CA GLY A 197 -18.42 7.13 5.47
C GLY A 197 -17.27 8.16 5.49
N LYS A 198 -16.24 7.96 6.31
CA LYS A 198 -15.07 8.84 6.41
C LYS A 198 -13.94 8.36 5.48
N PRO A 199 -13.36 9.22 4.63
CA PRO A 199 -12.20 8.87 3.82
C PRO A 199 -11.04 8.36 4.68
N TYR A 200 -10.47 7.22 4.33
CA TYR A 200 -9.30 6.67 5.02
C TYR A 200 -8.02 7.42 4.61
N PHE A 201 -7.21 7.83 5.58
CA PHE A 201 -5.89 8.39 5.33
C PHE A 201 -4.89 7.90 6.37
N SER A 202 -3.74 7.40 5.91
CA SER A 202 -2.68 6.91 6.78
C SER A 202 -1.42 7.75 6.66
N ILE A 203 -0.64 7.81 7.74
CA ILE A 203 0.75 8.28 7.70
C ILE A 203 1.72 7.15 8.05
N TRP A 204 2.86 7.12 7.36
CA TRP A 204 3.89 6.10 7.56
C TRP A 204 4.67 6.30 8.86
N SER A 205 5.15 7.53 9.06
CA SER A 205 6.02 7.91 10.16
C SER A 205 5.38 8.99 11.03
N THR A 206 4.73 8.54 12.10
CA THR A 206 4.14 9.40 13.13
C THR A 206 5.17 10.35 13.74
N THR A 207 6.37 9.84 14.04
CA THR A 207 7.47 10.65 14.60
C THR A 207 7.92 11.77 13.66
N LYS A 208 8.12 11.48 12.37
CA LYS A 208 8.53 12.52 11.41
C LYS A 208 7.44 13.55 11.18
N PHE A 209 6.18 13.12 11.21
CA PHE A 209 5.04 14.02 11.15
C PHE A 209 5.04 14.99 12.34
N ILE A 210 5.16 14.48 13.56
CA ILE A 210 5.21 15.28 14.79
C ILE A 210 6.38 16.24 14.76
N ASN A 211 7.60 15.74 14.54
CA ASN A 211 8.81 16.56 14.58
C ASN A 211 8.84 17.60 13.45
N GLY A 212 8.40 17.23 12.24
CA GLY A 212 8.36 18.14 11.10
C GLY A 212 7.43 19.33 11.31
N LEU A 213 6.32 19.12 12.03
CA LEU A 213 5.36 20.16 12.37
C LEU A 213 5.75 20.99 13.59
N GLY A 214 6.80 20.60 14.33
CA GLY A 214 7.28 21.33 15.50
C GLY A 214 6.80 20.79 16.85
N GLY A 215 6.26 19.56 16.90
CA GLY A 215 5.87 18.88 18.14
C GLY A 215 4.41 18.41 18.14
N MET A 216 4.02 17.76 19.24
CA MET A 216 2.72 17.08 19.37
C MET A 216 1.52 18.02 19.17
N GLU A 217 1.57 19.21 19.77
CA GLU A 217 0.48 20.21 19.67
C GLU A 217 0.24 20.67 18.22
N GLU A 218 1.32 20.90 17.46
CA GLU A 218 1.20 21.31 16.06
C GLU A 218 0.75 20.13 15.16
N ALA A 219 1.17 18.90 15.49
CA ALA A 219 0.67 17.69 14.83
C ALA A 219 -0.83 17.48 15.02
N LYS A 220 -1.33 17.72 16.23
CA LYS A 220 -2.75 17.67 16.56
C LYS A 220 -3.56 18.70 15.78
N LYS A 221 -3.09 19.95 15.72
CA LYS A 221 -3.71 21.01 14.90
C LYS A 221 -3.71 20.65 13.42
N ALA A 222 -2.64 20.03 12.91
CA ALA A 222 -2.55 19.58 11.53
C ALA A 222 -3.57 18.49 11.19
N ILE A 223 -3.82 17.52 12.08
CA ILE A 223 -4.87 16.50 11.89
C ILE A 223 -6.26 17.14 11.96
N GLN A 224 -6.49 18.05 12.92
CA GLN A 224 -7.75 18.79 13.02
C GLN A 224 -8.03 19.63 11.76
N LEU A 225 -7.00 20.21 11.15
CA LEU A 225 -7.12 20.93 9.88
C LEU A 225 -7.56 20.00 8.75
N LEU A 226 -6.97 18.81 8.63
CA LEU A 226 -7.39 17.80 7.64
C LEU A 226 -8.84 17.37 7.86
N ASP A 227 -9.24 17.10 9.11
CA ASP A 227 -10.62 16.74 9.45
C ASP A 227 -11.61 17.87 9.11
N ALA A 228 -11.27 19.13 9.45
CA ALA A 228 -12.10 20.29 9.14
C ALA A 228 -12.28 20.49 7.62
N LYS A 229 -11.20 20.36 6.83
CA LYS A 229 -11.27 20.40 5.36
C LYS A 229 -12.12 19.26 4.80
N THR A 230 -11.98 18.07 5.37
CA THR A 230 -12.74 16.87 4.97
C THR A 230 -14.25 17.06 5.25
N LYS A 231 -14.60 17.64 6.40
CA LYS A 231 -15.98 18.01 6.74
C LYS A 231 -16.54 19.08 5.80
N LYS A 232 -15.76 20.12 5.52
CA LYS A 232 -16.13 21.17 4.55
C LYS A 232 -16.36 20.60 3.14
N ALA A 233 -15.68 19.52 2.78
CA ALA A 233 -15.88 18.81 1.52
C ALA A 233 -17.12 17.89 1.49
N GLY A 234 -17.91 17.83 2.57
CA GLY A 234 -19.17 17.09 2.65
C GLY A 234 -19.08 15.70 3.28
N PHE A 235 -17.95 15.34 3.88
CA PHE A 235 -17.78 14.06 4.58
C PHE A 235 -18.03 14.21 6.10
N PRO A 236 -18.30 13.12 6.84
CA PRO A 236 -18.44 13.17 8.31
C PRO A 236 -17.14 13.54 9.06
N GLY A 237 -16.00 13.44 8.40
CA GLY A 237 -14.65 13.61 8.95
C GLY A 237 -13.66 12.71 8.21
N VAL A 238 -12.42 12.66 8.68
CA VAL A 238 -11.39 11.74 8.17
C VAL A 238 -11.24 10.52 9.08
N HIS A 239 -11.05 9.33 8.50
CA HIS A 239 -10.58 8.15 9.23
C HIS A 239 -9.05 8.16 9.17
N PHE A 240 -8.43 8.67 10.22
CA PHE A 240 -6.99 8.82 10.33
C PHE A 240 -6.34 7.56 10.93
N ASN A 241 -5.37 7.01 10.22
CA ASN A 241 -4.60 5.83 10.61
C ASN A 241 -3.12 6.18 10.80
N ILE A 242 -2.50 5.53 11.79
CA ILE A 242 -1.04 5.59 12.00
C ILE A 242 -0.42 4.19 11.94
N MET A 243 0.87 4.11 11.62
CA MET A 243 1.58 2.83 11.53
C MET A 243 2.26 2.44 12.86
N SER A 244 2.00 1.22 13.35
CA SER A 244 2.50 0.70 14.64
C SER A 244 4.00 0.42 14.66
N TRP A 245 4.61 0.13 13.51
CA TRP A 245 5.99 -0.38 13.49
C TRP A 245 6.99 0.61 14.06
N MET A 246 6.71 1.92 14.14
CA MET A 246 7.62 2.88 14.80
C MET A 246 7.40 3.01 16.31
N MET A 247 6.39 2.35 16.89
CA MET A 247 6.07 2.53 18.31
C MET A 247 6.79 1.50 19.19
N SER A 248 7.02 0.27 18.71
CA SER A 248 7.49 -0.81 19.60
C SER A 248 9.01 -0.94 19.75
N TRP A 249 9.82 -0.36 18.86
CA TRP A 249 11.30 -0.43 18.95
C TRP A 249 11.97 0.95 19.09
N MET A 250 11.27 2.04 18.78
CA MET A 250 11.81 3.40 18.89
C MET A 250 11.43 4.10 20.20
N LEU A 251 10.44 3.61 20.94
CA LEU A 251 10.14 4.10 22.28
C LEU A 251 11.08 3.42 23.30
N ASN A 252 12.39 3.59 23.10
CA ASN A 252 13.24 3.74 24.28
C ASN A 252 12.88 5.10 24.87
N ASP A 253 12.73 5.13 26.19
CA ASP A 253 12.20 6.26 26.96
C ASP A 253 12.73 7.65 26.51
N ASP A 254 13.99 7.75 26.10
CA ASP A 254 14.64 9.02 25.77
C ASP A 254 14.25 9.59 24.40
N LEU A 255 14.01 8.74 23.40
CA LEU A 255 13.55 9.22 22.09
C LEU A 255 12.09 9.65 22.15
N ALA A 256 11.29 8.96 22.97
CA ALA A 256 9.90 9.31 23.20
C ALA A 256 9.74 10.66 23.92
N LYS A 257 10.56 10.91 24.96
CA LYS A 257 10.65 12.21 25.64
C LYS A 257 11.03 13.35 24.70
N THR A 258 11.85 13.06 23.68
CA THR A 258 12.28 14.06 22.69
C THR A 258 11.17 14.40 21.68
N ILE A 259 10.28 13.44 21.37
CA ILE A 259 9.19 13.61 20.39
C ILE A 259 7.93 14.21 21.04
N ALA A 260 7.61 13.81 22.27
CA ALA A 260 6.40 14.24 22.99
C ALA A 260 6.56 15.56 23.76
N GLY A 261 7.79 16.07 23.94
CA GLY A 261 8.07 17.16 24.86
C GLY A 261 8.05 16.71 26.32
N ALA A 262 8.15 17.65 27.27
CA ALA A 262 8.18 17.35 28.72
C ALA A 262 6.89 16.73 29.29
N VAL A 263 5.91 16.41 28.42
CA VAL A 263 4.66 15.77 28.79
C VAL A 263 4.69 14.33 28.31
N ALA A 264 4.84 13.47 29.31
CA ALA A 264 4.41 12.08 29.36
C ALA A 264 5.27 11.04 28.63
N SER A 265 5.32 9.89 29.28
CA SER A 265 6.01 8.65 28.94
C SER A 265 5.96 8.30 27.46
N GLY A 266 6.95 7.53 27.00
CA GLY A 266 6.92 6.93 25.67
C GLY A 266 5.88 5.83 25.49
N ASP A 267 4.63 6.10 25.85
CA ASP A 267 3.52 5.19 25.66
C ASP A 267 2.84 5.48 24.32
N ALA A 268 2.81 4.45 23.47
CA ALA A 268 2.11 4.48 22.20
C ALA A 268 0.66 4.94 22.34
N LYS A 269 0.02 4.63 23.48
CA LYS A 269 -1.36 5.02 23.78
C LYS A 269 -1.53 6.51 23.98
N GLU A 270 -0.57 7.19 24.60
CA GLU A 270 -0.62 8.62 24.81
C GLU A 270 -0.52 9.36 23.47
N ILE A 271 0.40 8.95 22.60
CA ILE A 271 0.50 9.46 21.23
C ILE A 271 -0.80 9.22 20.46
N MET A 272 -1.38 8.02 20.54
CA MET A 272 -2.65 7.71 19.86
C MET A 272 -3.80 8.58 20.37
N LYS A 273 -3.88 8.76 21.69
CA LYS A 273 -4.90 9.59 22.33
C LYS A 273 -4.75 11.05 21.93
N GLU A 274 -3.54 11.58 21.89
CA GLU A 274 -3.29 12.99 21.53
C GLU A 274 -3.56 13.27 20.06
N LEU A 275 -3.16 12.37 19.16
CA LEU A 275 -3.41 12.51 17.73
C LEU A 275 -4.87 12.22 17.35
N GLY A 276 -5.59 11.45 18.17
CA GLY A 276 -6.99 11.10 17.93
C GLY A 276 -7.20 10.22 16.70
N ASN A 277 -6.23 9.39 16.34
CA ASN A 277 -6.36 8.43 15.23
C ASN A 277 -7.42 7.37 15.55
N GLN A 278 -8.13 6.92 14.52
CA GLN A 278 -9.23 5.94 14.65
C GLN A 278 -8.76 4.50 14.44
N SER A 279 -7.60 4.30 13.82
CA SER A 279 -7.01 2.98 13.68
C SER A 279 -5.49 3.01 13.72
N VAL A 280 -4.91 1.84 13.92
CA VAL A 280 -3.48 1.58 13.81
C VAL A 280 -3.28 0.37 12.92
N SER A 281 -2.29 0.42 12.04
CA SER A 281 -1.94 -0.69 11.15
C SER A 281 -0.45 -1.00 11.18
N THR A 282 -0.02 -2.05 10.50
CA THR A 282 1.40 -2.30 10.20
C THR A 282 1.55 -2.57 8.71
N TYR A 283 2.76 -2.35 8.20
CA TYR A 283 3.05 -2.48 6.77
C TYR A 283 3.74 -3.78 6.43
N CYS A 284 4.57 -4.30 7.34
CA CYS A 284 5.27 -5.56 7.13
C CYS A 284 5.21 -6.40 8.40
N TYR A 285 4.68 -7.62 8.27
CA TYR A 285 4.53 -8.55 9.39
C TYR A 285 5.88 -8.95 10.00
N ILE A 286 6.96 -8.95 9.21
CA ILE A 286 8.31 -9.33 9.68
C ILE A 286 8.84 -8.40 10.77
N HIS A 287 8.35 -7.16 10.85
CA HIS A 287 8.75 -6.20 11.89
C HIS A 287 8.35 -6.66 13.30
N HIS A 288 7.41 -7.61 13.40
CA HIS A 288 6.96 -8.19 14.67
C HIS A 288 7.67 -9.51 14.99
N TYR A 289 8.71 -9.86 14.25
CA TYR A 289 9.45 -11.11 14.44
C TYR A 289 10.90 -10.85 14.88
N ALA A 290 11.13 -10.89 16.20
CA ALA A 290 12.41 -10.53 16.80
C ALA A 290 13.52 -11.59 16.68
N ASN A 291 13.18 -12.84 16.34
CA ASN A 291 14.10 -13.99 16.46
C ASN A 291 14.75 -14.42 15.13
N VAL A 292 14.72 -13.58 14.08
CA VAL A 292 15.17 -13.96 12.73
C VAL A 292 16.60 -14.53 12.68
N ASN A 293 17.52 -13.98 13.48
CA ASN A 293 18.90 -14.47 13.53
C ASN A 293 19.04 -15.79 14.29
N LYS A 294 18.21 -16.02 15.32
CA LYS A 294 18.23 -17.24 16.13
C LYS A 294 17.55 -18.40 15.41
N ASP A 295 16.52 -18.12 14.63
CA ASP A 295 15.69 -19.12 13.96
C ASP A 295 16.16 -19.47 12.54
N GLY A 296 17.37 -19.02 12.14
CA GLY A 296 18.01 -19.42 10.89
C GLY A 296 17.67 -18.52 9.69
N PHE A 297 18.04 -17.23 9.76
CA PHE A 297 18.04 -16.34 8.60
C PHE A 297 18.99 -16.86 7.49
N PRO A 298 18.58 -16.85 6.20
CA PRO A 298 17.35 -16.28 5.64
C PRO A 298 16.20 -17.29 5.45
N THR A 299 16.29 -18.49 6.04
CA THR A 299 15.36 -19.63 5.81
C THR A 299 14.22 -19.75 6.81
N VAL A 300 13.94 -18.70 7.60
CA VAL A 300 12.85 -18.70 8.59
C VAL A 300 11.50 -18.93 7.89
N PRO A 301 10.69 -19.92 8.32
CA PRO A 301 9.35 -20.12 7.77
C PRO A 301 8.45 -18.90 7.99
N VAL A 302 7.71 -18.50 6.95
CA VAL A 302 6.85 -17.29 6.99
C VAL A 302 5.75 -17.41 8.04
N GLU A 303 5.30 -18.64 8.33
CA GLU A 303 4.28 -18.95 9.33
C GLU A 303 4.72 -18.55 10.74
N LYS A 304 6.02 -18.64 11.05
CA LYS A 304 6.55 -18.18 12.35
C LYS A 304 6.46 -16.67 12.47
N ALA A 305 6.82 -15.94 11.41
CA ALA A 305 6.70 -14.49 11.39
C ALA A 305 5.23 -14.05 11.51
N PHE A 306 4.30 -14.74 10.83
CA PHE A 306 2.87 -14.49 10.97
C PHE A 306 2.33 -14.80 12.37
N ALA A 307 2.76 -15.90 13.00
CA ALA A 307 2.35 -16.23 14.37
C ALA A 307 2.78 -15.13 15.36
N SER A 308 4.01 -14.65 15.24
CA SER A 308 4.54 -13.54 16.06
C SER A 308 3.76 -12.25 15.85
N ALA A 309 3.41 -11.92 14.60
CA ALA A 309 2.56 -10.76 14.32
C ALA A 309 1.16 -10.90 14.94
N LYS A 310 0.55 -12.09 14.90
CA LYS A 310 -0.75 -12.34 15.55
C LYS A 310 -0.67 -12.18 17.06
N GLU A 311 0.37 -12.72 17.70
CA GLU A 311 0.60 -12.58 19.14
C GLU A 311 0.77 -11.12 19.53
N TYR A 312 1.61 -10.38 18.80
CA TYR A 312 1.79 -8.94 19.00
C TYR A 312 0.45 -8.20 18.98
N TRP A 313 -0.37 -8.40 17.94
CA TRP A 313 -1.65 -7.71 17.81
C TRP A 313 -2.68 -8.14 18.86
N ALA A 314 -2.69 -9.41 19.27
CA ALA A 314 -3.53 -9.89 20.36
C ALA A 314 -3.14 -9.27 21.72
N LYS A 315 -1.87 -8.93 21.91
CA LYS A 315 -1.39 -8.19 23.08
C LYS A 315 -1.73 -6.70 22.98
N PHE A 316 -1.36 -6.07 21.85
CA PHE A 316 -1.59 -4.64 21.60
C PHE A 316 -3.07 -4.24 21.74
N THR A 317 -4.00 -5.10 21.32
CA THR A 317 -5.44 -4.82 21.40
C THR A 317 -6.05 -4.98 22.79
N LYS A 318 -5.37 -5.67 23.71
CA LYS A 318 -5.83 -5.86 25.11
C LYS A 318 -5.34 -4.76 26.04
N GLU A 319 -4.25 -4.10 25.68
CA GLU A 319 -3.60 -3.05 26.44
C GLU A 319 -4.26 -1.70 26.18
#